data_AF-A0A949G2J8-F1
#
_entry.id   AF-A0A949G2J8-F1
#
_cell.length_a   1.000
_cell.length_b   1.000
_cell.length_c   1.000
_cell.angle_alpha   90.00
_cell.angle_beta   90.00
_cell.angle_gamma   90.00
#
_symmetry.space_group_name_H-M   'P 1'
#
loop_
_entity.id
_entity.type
_entity.pdbx_description
1 polymer ?
#
loop_
_entity_poly.entity_id
_entity_poly.type
_entity_poly.pdbx_seq_one_letter_code
_entity_poly.pdbx_strand_id
1 'polypeptide(L)'
;MSGSAQSWISSIQDQGQFGDCWTFASAAAMDSNLLQQRILPPAATPPSPVVSSWALSTANGAPESLIGPGYGHGTGGWGGWEFQAMAYVTRGQGTWAIPGTVSSSMTTVSQMGGGPLAITGTSSSLAFPAVLTNGPLPANIGYLVPPTGQVPAFGTRRVALLDQGAPGNVALPAATGTVSIAGTAYATYLFDQGAADPQVQAVKQAIVANGAVTTSMNVVYDYFFQTGTTAPYTNFYVNQSTATGNTDHEVTIIGWDDQLVVPAPGGGVTGTGAWLVQNSWGTGFWCNTASGTSDGTFWASYNDAAIGRSGVASFTMRAALPDSLPVLQNEVGPLSTAYSQYAAPTLPTGMAPLASGTIDGSGFVPSGTVASVLTAPQDCTLSAIGVASQMAGATVSANLYSQWLNGAPGGTLLASIADVPLAVGYAEVPLSAPLVLSANQLLVVELIYSDVAAVPVVVGPDVINFTNTGSTSVRAGLSYSMATSGTWLDLATLKFKNESIAGATADGGILFAKGVVAVPEPTTLGGCAIGLATLVWLFRRGRRADERLII
;
A
#
# COMPACT_ATOMS: atom_id res chain seq x y z
N MET A 1 -26.85 13.83 22.05
CA MET A 1 -25.87 13.69 23.16
C MET A 1 -24.68 14.54 22.79
N SER A 2 -24.21 15.41 23.69
CA SER A 2 -23.02 16.24 23.49
C SER A 2 -21.76 15.38 23.62
N GLY A 3 -21.43 14.60 22.59
CA GLY A 3 -20.10 14.04 22.44
C GLY A 3 -19.17 15.19 22.04
N SER A 4 -18.08 15.38 22.76
CA SER A 4 -17.01 16.29 22.32
C SER A 4 -16.61 15.91 20.90
N ALA A 5 -16.62 16.88 19.98
CA ALA A 5 -16.12 16.68 18.62
C ALA A 5 -14.72 16.05 18.70
N GLN A 6 -14.52 14.95 17.99
CA GLN A 6 -13.26 14.21 17.98
C GLN A 6 -12.78 14.14 16.54
N SER A 7 -11.55 14.56 16.30
CA SER A 7 -10.89 14.40 15.01
C SER A 7 -10.44 12.96 14.83
N TRP A 8 -10.70 12.42 13.64
CA TRP A 8 -10.25 11.11 13.19
C TRP A 8 -9.18 11.22 12.10
N ILE A 9 -8.60 12.40 11.92
CA ILE A 9 -7.54 12.69 10.95
C ILE A 9 -6.40 13.44 11.63
N SER A 10 -5.18 13.28 11.11
CA SER A 10 -4.01 14.08 11.51
C SER A 10 -4.05 15.47 10.88
N SER A 11 -3.27 16.42 11.42
CA SER A 11 -3.07 17.72 10.79
C SER A 11 -2.39 17.58 9.43
N ILE A 12 -2.67 18.51 8.53
CA ILE A 12 -2.14 18.51 7.16
C ILE A 12 -0.63 18.77 7.15
N GLN A 13 0.07 18.02 6.30
CA GLN A 13 1.49 18.15 6.04
C GLN A 13 1.74 18.88 4.72
N ASP A 14 2.99 19.24 4.46
CA ASP A 14 3.43 19.90 3.25
C ASP A 14 4.59 19.11 2.63
N GLN A 15 4.36 18.55 1.43
CA GLN A 15 5.35 17.80 0.65
C GLN A 15 6.35 18.72 -0.07
N GLY A 16 6.11 20.03 -0.08
CA GLY A 16 6.89 20.98 -0.86
C GLY A 16 6.84 20.67 -2.35
N GLN A 17 8.00 20.65 -2.99
CA GLN A 17 8.14 20.45 -4.44
C GLN A 17 8.40 18.98 -4.82
N PHE A 18 8.31 18.06 -3.87
CA PHE A 18 8.63 16.65 -4.08
C PHE A 18 7.40 15.86 -4.53
N GLY A 19 7.60 14.86 -5.39
CA GLY A 19 6.55 13.94 -5.86
C GLY A 19 6.10 12.90 -4.83
N ASP A 20 6.08 13.26 -3.54
CA ASP A 20 5.88 12.34 -2.42
C ASP A 20 4.43 12.19 -1.96
N CYS A 21 3.47 12.77 -2.69
CA CYS A 21 2.06 12.84 -2.30
C CYS A 21 1.48 11.48 -1.87
N TRP A 22 1.83 10.40 -2.57
CA TRP A 22 1.45 9.02 -2.24
C TRP A 22 1.84 8.59 -0.81
N THR A 23 3.00 9.06 -0.33
CA THR A 23 3.48 8.77 1.04
C THR A 23 2.70 9.53 2.09
N PHE A 24 2.35 10.79 1.81
CA PHE A 24 1.57 11.62 2.70
C PHE A 24 0.12 11.14 2.77
N ALA A 25 -0.47 10.78 1.63
CA ALA A 25 -1.81 10.22 1.58
C ALA A 25 -1.89 8.91 2.36
N SER A 26 -0.93 8.00 2.13
CA SER A 26 -0.84 6.73 2.85
C SER A 26 -0.63 6.94 4.35
N ALA A 27 0.27 7.85 4.77
CA ALA A 27 0.50 8.17 6.18
C ALA A 27 -0.75 8.75 6.86
N ALA A 28 -1.47 9.66 6.18
CA ALA A 28 -2.72 10.24 6.69
C ALA A 28 -3.81 9.18 6.86
N ALA A 29 -3.97 8.27 5.89
CA ALA A 29 -4.92 7.15 6.01
C ALA A 29 -4.57 6.20 7.16
N MET A 30 -3.28 5.90 7.37
CA MET A 30 -2.82 5.10 8.50
C MET A 30 -3.03 5.79 9.86
N ASP A 31 -2.70 7.08 9.98
CA ASP A 31 -2.95 7.87 11.20
C ASP A 31 -4.45 7.92 11.52
N SER A 32 -5.28 8.12 10.49
CA SER A 32 -6.75 8.11 10.64
C SER A 32 -7.25 6.79 11.22
N ASN A 33 -6.75 5.66 10.69
CA ASN A 33 -7.08 4.35 11.21
C ASN A 33 -6.62 4.15 12.67
N LEU A 34 -5.40 4.57 13.00
CA LEU A 34 -4.86 4.46 14.36
C LEU A 34 -5.64 5.33 15.36
N LEU A 35 -6.09 6.52 14.97
CA LEU A 35 -6.99 7.39 15.74
C LEU A 35 -8.35 6.72 15.92
N GLN A 36 -8.93 6.17 14.85
CA GLN A 36 -10.22 5.48 14.88
C GLN A 36 -10.23 4.28 15.83
N GLN A 37 -9.14 3.51 15.83
CA GLN A 37 -8.95 2.39 16.75
C GLN A 37 -8.58 2.80 18.17
N ARG A 38 -8.36 4.10 18.44
CA ARG A 38 -7.87 4.64 19.71
C ARG A 38 -6.52 4.07 20.14
N ILE A 39 -5.71 3.65 19.17
CA ILE A 39 -4.30 3.31 19.39
C ILE A 39 -3.52 4.62 19.58
N LEU A 40 -3.84 5.63 18.78
CA LEU A 40 -3.46 7.01 19.05
C LEU A 40 -4.52 7.68 19.95
N PRO A 41 -4.12 8.60 20.84
CA PRO A 41 -5.06 9.26 21.73
C PRO A 41 -6.06 10.13 20.94
N PRO A 42 -7.34 10.17 21.38
CA PRO A 42 -8.34 11.02 20.75
C PRO A 42 -7.98 12.50 20.94
N ALA A 43 -8.25 13.33 19.93
CA ALA A 43 -8.02 14.77 19.99
C ALA A 43 -9.25 15.53 19.46
N ALA A 44 -9.51 16.72 20.02
CA ALA A 44 -10.62 17.57 19.57
C ALA A 44 -10.32 18.30 18.26
N THR A 45 -9.04 18.47 17.94
CA THR A 45 -8.53 19.03 16.68
C THR A 45 -7.60 18.00 16.04
N PRO A 46 -7.36 18.06 14.73
CA PRO A 46 -6.40 17.18 14.07
C PRO A 46 -5.03 17.22 14.78
N PRO A 47 -4.55 16.10 15.38
CA PRO A 47 -3.25 16.07 16.05
C PRO A 47 -2.12 15.98 15.01
N SER A 48 -0.89 16.27 15.42
CA SER A 48 0.27 16.11 14.53
C SER A 48 0.37 14.67 14.00
N PRO A 49 0.79 14.49 12.73
CA PRO A 49 1.01 13.17 12.16
C PRO A 49 1.98 12.34 12.99
N VAL A 50 1.71 11.04 13.07
CA VAL A 50 2.55 10.09 13.80
C VAL A 50 3.23 9.13 12.85
N VAL A 51 2.55 8.64 11.81
CA VAL A 51 3.20 7.79 10.81
C VAL A 51 4.13 8.62 9.91
N SER A 52 5.39 8.17 9.79
CA SER A 52 6.42 8.85 9.01
C SER A 52 6.22 8.67 7.51
N SER A 53 5.75 9.72 6.82
CA SER A 53 5.78 9.80 5.36
C SER A 53 7.21 9.78 4.82
N TRP A 54 8.17 10.37 5.55
CA TRP A 54 9.57 10.45 5.12
C TRP A 54 10.30 9.12 5.12
N ALA A 55 10.07 8.28 6.13
CA ALA A 55 10.62 6.93 6.13
C ALA A 55 9.96 6.05 5.06
N LEU A 56 8.65 6.23 4.81
CA LEU A 56 7.98 5.56 3.70
C LEU A 56 8.59 5.99 2.34
N SER A 57 8.80 7.28 2.14
CA SER A 57 9.40 7.87 0.93
C SER A 57 10.80 7.32 0.66
N THR A 58 11.67 7.28 1.67
CA THR A 58 13.08 6.90 1.54
C THR A 58 13.36 5.39 1.66
N ALA A 59 12.46 4.61 2.26
CA ALA A 59 12.64 3.17 2.46
C ALA A 59 11.57 2.32 1.74
N ASN A 60 10.91 2.87 0.72
CA ASN A 60 9.95 2.15 -0.13
C ASN A 60 10.55 0.94 -0.85
N GLY A 61 11.87 0.90 -1.00
CA GLY A 61 12.61 -0.17 -1.67
C GLY A 61 13.05 0.18 -3.11
N ALA A 62 12.97 1.46 -3.48
CA ALA A 62 13.52 2.06 -4.71
C ALA A 62 14.69 3.02 -4.37
N PRO A 63 15.86 2.48 -3.93
CA PRO A 63 16.98 3.28 -3.42
C PRO A 63 17.63 4.22 -4.45
N GLU A 64 17.37 4.00 -5.75
CA GLU A 64 17.80 4.85 -6.87
C GLU A 64 17.24 6.28 -6.81
N SER A 65 16.20 6.52 -6.01
CA SER A 65 15.64 7.85 -5.77
C SER A 65 16.54 8.76 -4.91
N LEU A 66 17.49 8.18 -4.15
CA LEU A 66 18.11 8.85 -3.00
C LEU A 66 19.45 9.56 -3.26
N ILE A 67 20.24 9.23 -4.31
CA ILE A 67 21.56 9.86 -4.48
C ILE A 67 22.03 10.01 -5.95
N GLY A 68 22.31 11.25 -6.38
CA GLY A 68 23.15 11.57 -7.55
C GLY A 68 23.61 13.05 -7.58
N PRO A 69 24.84 13.38 -8.07
CA PRO A 69 25.36 14.77 -8.09
C PRO A 69 24.64 15.71 -9.08
N GLY A 70 23.68 15.20 -9.83
CA GLY A 70 22.81 15.93 -10.76
C GLY A 70 21.42 16.22 -10.21
N TYR A 71 21.30 16.45 -8.89
CA TYR A 71 20.08 17.00 -8.30
C TYR A 71 19.85 18.42 -8.82
N GLY A 72 19.21 18.50 -9.99
CA GLY A 72 18.94 19.73 -10.69
C GLY A 72 19.14 19.62 -12.20
N HIS A 73 18.29 18.86 -12.89
CA HIS A 73 17.90 19.16 -14.28
C HIS A 73 16.52 18.55 -14.57
N GLY A 74 15.46 19.20 -14.08
CA GLY A 74 14.08 18.96 -14.52
C GLY A 74 13.33 17.79 -13.84
N THR A 75 12.30 18.14 -13.07
CA THR A 75 11.05 17.38 -12.83
C THR A 75 11.10 15.96 -12.22
N GLY A 76 10.71 15.84 -10.94
CA GLY A 76 9.55 15.00 -10.57
C GLY A 76 9.70 13.50 -10.26
N GLY A 77 10.88 12.94 -9.98
CA GLY A 77 11.09 11.48 -9.96
C GLY A 77 10.83 10.67 -8.67
N TRP A 78 9.93 11.10 -7.77
CA TRP A 78 9.59 10.34 -6.52
C TRP A 78 8.14 9.83 -6.48
N GLY A 79 7.44 9.96 -7.63
CA GLY A 79 6.07 9.48 -7.77
C GLY A 79 5.95 8.01 -7.37
N GLY A 80 4.80 7.68 -6.80
CA GLY A 80 4.51 6.37 -6.27
C GLY A 80 3.03 6.11 -6.21
N TRP A 81 2.66 5.01 -5.56
CA TRP A 81 1.29 4.52 -5.52
C TRP A 81 1.05 3.58 -4.34
N GLU A 82 -0.21 3.19 -4.15
CA GLU A 82 -0.70 2.43 -3.01
C GLU A 82 -0.05 1.04 -2.85
N PHE A 83 0.34 0.37 -3.94
CA PHE A 83 1.10 -0.89 -3.85
C PHE A 83 2.51 -0.69 -3.28
N GLN A 84 3.19 0.41 -3.57
CA GLN A 84 4.49 0.71 -2.96
C GLN A 84 4.32 0.95 -1.45
N ALA A 85 3.27 1.67 -1.06
CA ALA A 85 2.92 1.86 0.34
C ALA A 85 2.64 0.52 1.02
N MET A 86 1.82 -0.35 0.40
CA MET A 86 1.56 -1.72 0.88
C MET A 86 2.84 -2.52 1.07
N ALA A 87 3.78 -2.45 0.12
CA ALA A 87 5.07 -3.15 0.21
C ALA A 87 5.85 -2.74 1.46
N TYR A 88 5.97 -1.43 1.66
CA TYR A 88 6.69 -0.85 2.78
C TYR A 88 6.05 -1.25 4.11
N VAL A 89 4.76 -0.98 4.29
CA VAL A 89 4.09 -1.12 5.59
C VAL A 89 3.98 -2.58 6.04
N THR A 90 3.97 -3.52 5.09
CA THR A 90 3.87 -4.95 5.40
C THR A 90 5.25 -5.62 5.58
N ARG A 91 6.37 -4.97 5.27
CA ARG A 91 7.71 -5.58 5.30
C ARG A 91 8.22 -5.92 6.70
N GLY A 92 7.69 -5.26 7.74
CA GLY A 92 8.07 -5.49 9.13
C GLY A 92 9.54 -5.18 9.42
N GLN A 93 10.05 -5.67 10.55
CA GLN A 93 11.38 -5.30 11.05
C GLN A 93 12.50 -6.13 10.42
N GLY A 94 13.63 -5.48 10.12
CA GLY A 94 14.88 -6.12 9.71
C GLY A 94 15.80 -5.20 8.90
N THR A 95 17.11 -5.44 8.95
CA THR A 95 18.09 -4.92 7.98
C THR A 95 18.28 -5.98 6.91
N TRP A 96 17.68 -5.79 5.75
CA TRP A 96 17.73 -6.79 4.67
C TRP A 96 18.93 -6.50 3.77
N ALA A 97 20.00 -7.30 3.91
CA ALA A 97 21.10 -7.26 2.96
C ALA A 97 20.67 -7.99 1.68
N ILE A 98 20.81 -7.34 0.52
CA ILE A 98 20.67 -8.01 -0.79
C ILE A 98 21.91 -8.88 -0.98
N PRO A 99 21.85 -10.22 -0.81
CA PRO A 99 23.08 -10.98 -0.74
C PRO A 99 23.69 -11.14 -2.14
N GLY A 100 24.96 -10.75 -2.29
CA GLY A 100 25.68 -10.74 -3.58
C GLY A 100 25.95 -9.34 -4.18
N THR A 101 25.54 -8.27 -3.50
CA THR A 101 25.92 -6.91 -3.92
C THR A 101 27.39 -6.63 -3.59
N VAL A 102 28.19 -6.40 -4.63
CA VAL A 102 29.56 -5.89 -4.50
C VAL A 102 29.43 -4.41 -4.15
N SER A 103 30.01 -4.01 -3.01
CA SER A 103 30.23 -2.61 -2.67
C SER A 103 31.14 -1.99 -3.73
N SER A 104 30.54 -1.38 -4.76
CA SER A 104 31.26 -0.45 -5.62
C SER A 104 31.26 0.92 -4.93
N SER A 105 32.33 1.69 -5.09
CA SER A 105 32.54 2.98 -4.41
C SER A 105 31.53 4.08 -4.79
N MET A 106 30.45 3.76 -5.52
CA MET A 106 29.39 4.68 -5.92
C MET A 106 27.96 4.15 -5.73
N THR A 107 27.74 2.99 -5.11
CA THR A 107 26.38 2.48 -4.87
C THR A 107 26.23 1.95 -3.45
N THR A 108 25.60 2.75 -2.61
CA THR A 108 25.20 2.37 -1.25
C THR A 108 24.15 1.27 -1.33
N VAL A 109 24.53 0.07 -0.90
CA VAL A 109 23.61 -1.03 -0.58
C VAL A 109 22.61 -0.51 0.46
N SER A 110 21.37 -0.27 0.05
CA SER A 110 20.33 0.09 1.01
C SER A 110 19.91 -1.21 1.72
N GLN A 111 20.33 -1.34 2.98
CA GLN A 111 19.59 -2.18 3.91
C GLN A 111 18.18 -1.58 3.97
N MET A 112 17.20 -2.24 3.35
CA MET A 112 15.84 -1.71 3.38
C MET A 112 15.30 -1.90 4.78
N GLY A 113 14.91 -0.82 5.47
CA GLY A 113 13.97 -0.91 6.57
C GLY A 113 12.56 -1.16 6.03
N GLY A 114 11.59 -1.39 6.91
CA GLY A 114 10.20 -1.52 6.50
C GLY A 114 9.26 -1.45 7.70
N GLY A 115 7.99 -1.20 7.43
CA GLY A 115 6.95 -1.06 8.44
C GLY A 115 6.71 0.38 8.90
N PRO A 116 5.51 0.71 9.37
CA PRO A 116 5.15 2.09 9.75
C PRO A 116 5.94 2.55 10.99
N LEU A 117 6.76 3.59 10.78
CA LEU A 117 7.60 4.20 11.81
C LEU A 117 6.93 5.43 12.42
N ALA A 118 7.12 5.64 13.72
CA ALA A 118 6.51 6.75 14.45
C ALA A 118 7.44 7.97 14.55
N ILE A 119 6.91 9.14 14.22
CA ILE A 119 7.54 10.43 14.46
C ILE A 119 7.45 10.74 15.96
N THR A 120 8.61 10.81 16.63
CA THR A 120 8.70 11.23 18.05
C THR A 120 9.23 12.65 18.15
N GLY A 121 8.31 13.63 18.14
CA GLY A 121 8.65 15.05 18.24
C GLY A 121 9.05 15.69 16.89
N THR A 122 9.06 17.02 16.85
CA THR A 122 9.19 17.81 15.61
C THR A 122 10.59 17.85 15.01
N SER A 123 11.62 17.48 15.77
CA SER A 123 13.01 17.40 15.30
C SER A 123 13.47 15.96 14.98
N SER A 124 12.54 15.01 14.93
CA SER A 124 12.86 13.62 14.62
C SER A 124 13.39 13.48 13.19
N SER A 125 14.39 12.61 12.98
CA SER A 125 14.85 12.25 11.63
C SER A 125 13.77 11.52 10.81
N LEU A 126 12.69 11.08 11.46
CA LEU A 126 11.51 10.49 10.82
C LEU A 126 10.47 11.54 10.38
N ALA A 127 10.58 12.78 10.84
CA ALA A 127 9.71 13.85 10.36
C ALA A 127 10.11 14.24 8.93
N PHE A 128 9.13 14.64 8.12
CA PHE A 128 9.44 15.18 6.79
C PHE A 128 10.29 16.47 6.92
N PRO A 129 11.46 16.57 6.27
CA PRO A 129 12.37 17.67 6.54
C PRO A 129 11.84 19.01 6.02
N ALA A 130 11.69 20.00 6.91
CA ALA A 130 11.20 21.33 6.55
C ALA A 130 12.08 22.07 5.51
N VAL A 131 13.36 21.71 5.37
CA VAL A 131 14.23 22.27 4.31
C VAL A 131 13.73 21.92 2.90
N LEU A 132 12.95 20.85 2.77
CA LEU A 132 12.36 20.40 1.51
C LEU A 132 11.07 21.15 1.15
N THR A 133 10.48 21.89 2.09
CA THR A 133 9.21 22.62 1.87
C THR A 133 9.41 24.04 1.36
N ASN A 134 10.42 24.77 1.84
CA ASN A 134 10.52 26.22 1.63
C ASN A 134 11.93 26.77 1.30
N GLY A 135 12.89 25.93 0.91
CA GLY A 135 14.29 26.34 0.69
C GLY A 135 14.85 26.00 -0.69
N PRO A 136 16.02 26.57 -1.07
CA PRO A 136 16.81 25.99 -2.15
C PRO A 136 17.12 24.54 -1.77
N LEU A 137 16.80 23.61 -2.67
CA LEU A 137 16.97 22.18 -2.41
C LEU A 137 18.44 21.88 -2.07
N PRO A 138 18.72 21.11 -1.00
CA PRO A 138 20.09 20.74 -0.69
C PRO A 138 20.65 19.86 -1.83
N ALA A 139 21.93 20.06 -2.16
CA ALA A 139 22.59 19.30 -3.23
C ALA A 139 22.70 17.79 -2.95
N ASN A 140 22.53 17.39 -1.70
CA ASN A 140 22.49 16.00 -1.24
C ASN A 140 21.52 15.90 -0.06
N ILE A 141 20.56 14.98 -0.11
CA ILE A 141 19.58 14.75 0.98
C ILE A 141 19.94 13.56 1.88
N GLY A 142 21.03 12.85 1.62
CA GLY A 142 21.41 11.64 2.33
C GLY A 142 21.57 11.82 3.85
N TYR A 143 21.97 13.01 4.30
CA TYR A 143 22.04 13.33 5.74
C TYR A 143 20.66 13.52 6.41
N LEU A 144 19.60 13.67 5.61
CA LEU A 144 18.21 13.75 6.07
C LEU A 144 17.54 12.37 6.09
N VAL A 145 18.10 11.36 5.42
CA VAL A 145 17.50 10.03 5.30
C VAL A 145 17.51 9.34 6.68
N PRO A 146 16.38 8.75 7.12
CA PRO A 146 16.33 8.02 8.37
C PRO A 146 17.34 6.85 8.39
N PRO A 147 17.95 6.54 9.54
CA PRO A 147 18.82 5.38 9.67
C PRO A 147 18.12 4.06 9.29
N THR A 148 18.89 3.09 8.78
CA THR A 148 18.39 1.74 8.53
C THR A 148 18.17 0.97 9.84
N GLY A 149 17.31 -0.05 9.80
CA GLY A 149 17.08 -0.92 10.97
C GLY A 149 16.23 -0.30 12.09
N GLN A 150 15.48 0.75 11.79
CA GLN A 150 14.49 1.30 12.73
C GLN A 150 13.37 0.28 13.00
N VAL A 151 12.85 0.32 14.22
CA VAL A 151 11.83 -0.58 14.75
C VAL A 151 10.44 0.01 14.43
N PRO A 152 9.63 -0.61 13.55
CA PRO A 152 8.21 -0.31 13.37
C PRO A 152 7.47 -0.09 14.68
N ALA A 153 6.83 1.07 14.80
CA ALA A 153 6.00 1.42 15.95
C ALA A 153 4.60 0.81 15.84
N PHE A 154 4.19 0.45 14.62
CA PHE A 154 2.88 -0.10 14.32
C PHE A 154 3.01 -1.35 13.45
N GLY A 155 1.99 -2.19 13.47
CA GLY A 155 1.81 -3.29 12.52
C GLY A 155 0.68 -3.02 11.55
N THR A 156 0.71 -3.66 10.39
CA THR A 156 -0.38 -3.61 9.40
C THR A 156 -1.07 -4.96 9.33
N ARG A 157 -2.38 -4.99 9.64
CA ARG A 157 -3.22 -6.18 9.51
C ARG A 157 -3.80 -6.35 8.13
N ARG A 158 -4.10 -5.25 7.44
CA ARG A 158 -4.70 -5.30 6.11
C ARG A 158 -4.37 -4.04 5.33
N VAL A 159 -4.17 -4.22 4.02
CA VAL A 159 -4.26 -3.15 3.03
C VAL A 159 -5.26 -3.62 1.99
N ALA A 160 -6.38 -2.92 1.83
CA ALA A 160 -7.38 -3.28 0.84
C ALA A 160 -7.44 -2.21 -0.25
N LEU A 161 -7.24 -2.64 -1.48
CA LEU A 161 -7.24 -1.81 -2.69
C LEU A 161 -8.61 -1.92 -3.36
N LEU A 162 -9.23 -0.76 -3.57
CA LEU A 162 -10.64 -0.63 -3.95
C LEU A 162 -10.81 -0.01 -5.33
N ASP A 163 -9.75 -0.02 -6.14
CA ASP A 163 -9.76 0.51 -7.49
C ASP A 163 -10.91 -0.08 -8.29
N GLN A 164 -11.69 0.82 -8.90
CA GLN A 164 -12.83 0.45 -9.72
C GLN A 164 -12.34 -0.21 -11.00
N GLY A 165 -12.91 -1.37 -11.32
CA GLY A 165 -12.47 -2.20 -12.44
C GLY A 165 -11.42 -3.25 -12.07
N ALA A 166 -10.90 -3.24 -10.84
CA ALA A 166 -10.00 -4.31 -10.39
C ALA A 166 -10.75 -5.65 -10.33
N PRO A 167 -10.09 -6.79 -10.59
CA PRO A 167 -10.76 -8.09 -10.57
C PRO A 167 -11.49 -8.36 -9.25
N GLY A 168 -12.80 -8.59 -9.34
CA GLY A 168 -13.66 -8.82 -8.17
C GLY A 168 -14.09 -7.58 -7.38
N ASN A 169 -13.55 -6.40 -7.69
CA ASN A 169 -14.05 -5.12 -7.18
C ASN A 169 -15.26 -4.63 -8.00
N VAL A 170 -15.77 -3.45 -7.67
CA VAL A 170 -16.84 -2.80 -8.45
C VAL A 170 -16.37 -2.59 -9.88
N ALA A 171 -17.13 -3.08 -10.86
CA ALA A 171 -16.78 -2.93 -12.26
C ALA A 171 -16.84 -1.46 -12.71
N LEU A 172 -16.02 -1.12 -13.71
CA LEU A 172 -16.18 0.13 -14.44
C LEU A 172 -17.49 0.09 -15.25
N PRO A 173 -18.19 1.23 -15.43
CA PRO A 173 -19.30 1.32 -16.34
C PRO A 173 -18.83 1.12 -17.80
N ALA A 174 -19.77 1.01 -18.73
CA ALA A 174 -19.43 0.96 -20.14
C ALA A 174 -18.68 2.24 -20.55
N ALA A 175 -17.54 2.06 -21.25
CA ALA A 175 -16.78 3.19 -21.75
C ALA A 175 -17.62 4.02 -22.73
N THR A 176 -17.60 5.33 -22.58
CA THR A 176 -18.32 6.29 -23.44
C THR A 176 -17.48 6.75 -24.63
N GLY A 177 -16.17 6.48 -24.62
CA GLY A 177 -15.26 6.88 -25.68
C GLY A 177 -13.79 6.75 -25.29
N THR A 178 -12.95 7.51 -25.97
CA THR A 178 -11.50 7.57 -25.74
C THR A 178 -11.02 9.00 -25.96
N VAL A 179 -10.08 9.45 -25.14
CA VAL A 179 -9.38 10.74 -25.30
C VAL A 179 -7.88 10.52 -25.36
N SER A 180 -7.17 11.33 -26.14
CA SER A 180 -5.70 11.31 -26.16
C SER A 180 -5.15 12.45 -25.30
N ILE A 181 -4.34 12.11 -24.31
CA ILE A 181 -3.68 13.08 -23.42
C ILE A 181 -2.18 12.80 -23.52
N ALA A 182 -1.40 13.81 -23.92
CA ALA A 182 0.05 13.70 -24.13
C ALA A 182 0.48 12.51 -25.02
N GLY A 183 -0.36 12.12 -25.99
CA GLY A 183 -0.09 11.00 -26.91
C GLY A 183 -0.55 9.62 -26.42
N THR A 184 -0.98 9.50 -25.16
CA THR A 184 -1.55 8.27 -24.60
C THR A 184 -3.07 8.28 -24.72
N ALA A 185 -3.66 7.16 -25.14
CA ALA A 185 -5.11 7.01 -25.26
C ALA A 185 -5.71 6.48 -23.94
N TYR A 186 -6.70 7.20 -23.40
CA TYR A 186 -7.42 6.84 -22.19
C TYR A 186 -8.90 6.62 -22.49
N ALA A 187 -9.47 5.54 -21.97
CA ALA A 187 -10.92 5.35 -22.01
C ALA A 187 -11.63 6.42 -21.18
N THR A 188 -12.79 6.88 -21.65
CA THR A 188 -13.65 7.82 -20.93
C THR A 188 -14.90 7.16 -20.40
N TYR A 189 -15.39 7.64 -19.27
CA TYR A 189 -16.52 7.07 -18.57
C TYR A 189 -17.47 8.16 -18.10
N LEU A 190 -18.75 7.83 -17.99
CA LEU A 190 -19.76 8.68 -17.36
C LEU A 190 -20.09 8.14 -15.98
N PHE A 191 -19.92 8.99 -14.97
CA PHE A 191 -20.30 8.73 -13.61
C PHE A 191 -21.36 9.75 -13.17
N ASP A 192 -22.59 9.28 -12.96
CA ASP A 192 -23.75 10.14 -12.72
C ASP A 192 -24.68 9.64 -11.60
N GLN A 193 -24.28 8.56 -10.92
CA GLN A 193 -25.08 7.91 -9.87
C GLN A 193 -24.91 8.58 -8.49
N GLY A 194 -23.97 9.51 -8.34
CA GLY A 194 -23.74 10.26 -7.11
C GLY A 194 -23.62 9.33 -5.89
N ALA A 195 -24.37 9.61 -4.83
CA ALA A 195 -24.34 8.81 -3.62
C ALA A 195 -24.79 7.35 -3.83
N ALA A 196 -25.55 7.04 -4.88
CA ALA A 196 -26.01 5.67 -5.16
C ALA A 196 -24.98 4.82 -5.92
N ASP A 197 -23.89 5.43 -6.41
CA ASP A 197 -22.82 4.72 -7.12
C ASP A 197 -22.23 3.60 -6.22
N PRO A 198 -22.20 2.33 -6.68
CA PRO A 198 -21.64 1.23 -5.90
C PRO A 198 -20.18 1.45 -5.49
N GLN A 199 -19.38 2.13 -6.30
CA GLN A 199 -18.00 2.48 -5.95
C GLN A 199 -17.97 3.49 -4.81
N VAL A 200 -18.83 4.51 -4.85
CA VAL A 200 -18.97 5.49 -3.76
C VAL A 200 -19.38 4.78 -2.46
N GLN A 201 -20.29 3.81 -2.53
CA GLN A 201 -20.67 3.02 -1.37
C GLN A 201 -19.53 2.17 -0.82
N ALA A 202 -18.72 1.54 -1.69
CA ALA A 202 -17.55 0.78 -1.28
C ALA A 202 -16.50 1.65 -0.56
N VAL A 203 -16.23 2.84 -1.11
CA VAL A 203 -15.31 3.83 -0.50
C VAL A 203 -15.82 4.30 0.86
N LYS A 204 -17.11 4.66 0.97
CA LYS A 204 -17.72 5.05 2.26
C LYS A 204 -17.62 3.94 3.30
N GLN A 205 -17.87 2.70 2.91
CA GLN A 205 -17.74 1.56 3.83
C GLN A 205 -16.31 1.41 4.33
N ALA A 206 -15.31 1.63 3.47
CA ALA A 206 -13.91 1.60 3.87
C ALA A 206 -13.55 2.74 4.82
N ILE A 207 -14.03 3.96 4.59
CA ILE A 207 -13.85 5.11 5.49
C ILE A 207 -14.51 4.82 6.85
N VAL A 208 -15.75 4.34 6.87
CA VAL A 208 -16.44 3.97 8.13
C VAL A 208 -15.68 2.89 8.89
N ALA A 209 -15.14 1.89 8.19
CA ALA A 209 -14.46 0.77 8.81
C ALA A 209 -13.03 1.09 9.27
N ASN A 210 -12.33 1.97 8.54
CA ASN A 210 -10.89 2.13 8.67
C ASN A 210 -10.41 3.59 8.80
N GLY A 211 -11.29 4.58 8.84
CA GLY A 211 -10.96 5.99 9.08
C GLY A 211 -10.95 6.79 7.80
N ALA A 212 -9.94 6.60 6.95
CA ALA A 212 -9.78 7.31 5.69
C ALA A 212 -9.20 6.39 4.61
N VAL A 213 -9.27 6.82 3.35
CA VAL A 213 -8.67 6.09 2.21
C VAL A 213 -7.84 7.01 1.35
N THR A 214 -6.83 6.48 0.68
CA THR A 214 -6.14 7.21 -0.38
C THR A 214 -6.99 7.28 -1.65
N THR A 215 -6.63 8.16 -2.57
CA THR A 215 -7.15 8.19 -3.94
C THR A 215 -6.23 9.00 -4.83
N SER A 216 -6.09 8.57 -6.08
CA SER A 216 -5.41 9.32 -7.11
C SER A 216 -6.30 10.41 -7.70
N MET A 217 -5.67 11.47 -8.21
CA MET A 217 -6.32 12.55 -8.94
C MET A 217 -5.43 13.07 -10.07
N ASN A 218 -6.05 13.80 -11.00
CA ASN A 218 -5.36 14.56 -12.04
C ASN A 218 -5.23 16.02 -11.59
N VAL A 219 -4.06 16.49 -11.17
CA VAL A 219 -3.93 17.87 -10.69
C VAL A 219 -3.86 18.84 -11.85
N VAL A 220 -4.94 19.59 -12.03
CA VAL A 220 -4.97 20.81 -12.86
C VAL A 220 -5.37 21.96 -11.95
N TYR A 221 -4.45 22.90 -11.75
CA TYR A 221 -4.67 24.04 -10.84
C TYR A 221 -5.92 24.86 -11.20
N ASP A 222 -6.23 25.01 -12.49
CA ASP A 222 -7.40 25.74 -12.97
C ASP A 222 -8.73 25.03 -12.66
N TYR A 223 -8.70 23.77 -12.20
CA TYR A 223 -9.89 23.04 -11.73
C TYR A 223 -10.20 23.31 -10.26
N PHE A 224 -9.30 23.98 -9.53
CA PHE A 224 -9.56 24.46 -8.18
C PHE A 224 -10.20 25.85 -8.19
N PHE A 225 -11.20 26.03 -7.34
CA PHE A 225 -11.79 27.34 -7.07
C PHE A 225 -12.30 27.43 -5.62
N GLN A 226 -12.43 28.67 -5.15
CA GLN A 226 -12.90 28.98 -3.81
C GLN A 226 -14.30 29.58 -3.83
N THR A 227 -15.10 29.26 -2.82
CA THR A 227 -16.38 29.91 -2.54
C THR A 227 -16.41 30.43 -1.11
N GLY A 228 -17.33 31.36 -0.83
CA GLY A 228 -17.45 32.05 0.46
C GLY A 228 -16.94 33.49 0.40
N THR A 229 -17.42 34.31 1.33
CA THR A 229 -17.10 35.75 1.41
C THR A 229 -16.11 36.08 2.53
N THR A 230 -15.86 35.14 3.45
CA THR A 230 -14.94 35.29 4.59
C THR A 230 -14.20 33.97 4.84
N ALA A 231 -12.92 34.04 5.24
CA ALA A 231 -12.10 32.87 5.53
C ALA A 231 -12.61 32.07 6.77
N PRO A 232 -12.37 30.74 6.82
CA PRO A 232 -11.74 29.93 5.77
C PRO A 232 -12.67 29.75 4.56
N TYR A 233 -12.10 29.84 3.35
CA TYR A 233 -12.84 29.61 2.12
C TYR A 233 -13.10 28.12 1.93
N THR A 234 -14.24 27.77 1.32
CA THR A 234 -14.49 26.40 0.91
C THR A 234 -13.85 26.16 -0.46
N ASN A 235 -12.86 25.28 -0.50
CA ASN A 235 -12.19 24.90 -1.74
C ASN A 235 -12.97 23.77 -2.42
N PHE A 236 -13.13 23.88 -3.73
CA PHE A 236 -13.67 22.83 -4.59
C PHE A 236 -12.65 22.45 -5.65
N TYR A 237 -12.68 21.18 -6.03
CA TYR A 237 -11.98 20.65 -7.18
C TYR A 237 -13.00 20.01 -8.12
N VAL A 238 -13.04 20.49 -9.36
CA VAL A 238 -13.97 19.98 -10.39
C VAL A 238 -13.18 19.60 -11.63
N ASN A 239 -12.88 18.31 -11.73
CA ASN A 239 -12.23 17.74 -12.89
C ASN A 239 -13.13 17.83 -14.12
N GLN A 240 -12.63 18.49 -15.18
CA GLN A 240 -13.34 18.59 -16.46
C GLN A 240 -12.99 17.42 -17.40
N SER A 241 -12.01 16.59 -17.04
CA SER A 241 -11.68 15.35 -17.75
C SER A 241 -12.59 14.21 -17.30
N THR A 242 -13.02 13.38 -18.26
CA THR A 242 -13.77 12.14 -18.02
C THR A 242 -12.91 10.87 -18.18
N ALA A 243 -11.59 11.04 -18.32
CA ALA A 243 -10.65 9.93 -18.41
C ALA A 243 -10.28 9.41 -17.02
N THR A 244 -10.52 8.12 -16.78
CA THR A 244 -9.99 7.40 -15.61
C THR A 244 -8.51 7.08 -15.84
N GLY A 245 -7.68 7.16 -14.80
CA GLY A 245 -6.29 6.68 -14.84
C GLY A 245 -5.24 7.63 -15.41
N ASN A 246 -5.62 8.83 -15.88
CA ASN A 246 -4.66 9.91 -16.13
C ASN A 246 -4.43 10.70 -14.82
N THR A 247 -3.64 10.15 -13.90
CA THR A 247 -3.41 10.74 -12.57
C THR A 247 -1.94 11.02 -12.33
N ASP A 248 -1.65 12.10 -11.62
CA ASP A 248 -0.30 12.59 -11.31
C ASP A 248 -0.14 13.01 -9.83
N HIS A 249 -1.17 12.81 -9.01
CA HIS A 249 -1.18 13.15 -7.61
C HIS A 249 -2.03 12.18 -6.79
N GLU A 250 -1.71 12.02 -5.51
CA GLU A 250 -2.47 11.17 -4.58
C GLU A 250 -2.83 11.96 -3.33
N VAL A 251 -4.07 11.80 -2.87
CA VAL A 251 -4.70 12.55 -1.78
C VAL A 251 -5.48 11.60 -0.88
N THR A 252 -5.99 12.09 0.26
CA THR A 252 -6.76 11.24 1.19
C THR A 252 -8.22 11.67 1.23
N ILE A 253 -9.14 10.75 0.95
CA ILE A 253 -10.57 10.96 1.22
C ILE A 253 -10.79 10.74 2.71
N ILE A 254 -11.14 11.82 3.39
CA ILE A 254 -11.29 11.88 4.85
C ILE A 254 -12.74 11.99 5.30
N GLY A 255 -13.69 12.11 4.37
CA GLY A 255 -15.10 12.24 4.68
C GLY A 255 -15.94 12.45 3.43
N TRP A 256 -17.23 12.67 3.63
CA TRP A 256 -18.16 12.90 2.53
C TRP A 256 -19.44 13.64 2.99
N ASP A 257 -20.16 14.23 2.04
CA ASP A 257 -21.51 14.75 2.26
C ASP A 257 -22.38 14.47 1.03
N ASP A 258 -23.40 13.63 1.21
CA ASP A 258 -24.34 13.21 0.17
C ASP A 258 -25.25 14.33 -0.34
N GLN A 259 -25.34 15.43 0.39
CA GLN A 259 -26.21 16.56 0.06
C GLN A 259 -25.43 17.79 -0.38
N LEU A 260 -24.08 17.74 -0.35
CA LEU A 260 -23.28 18.87 -0.80
C LEU A 260 -23.49 19.08 -2.30
N VAL A 261 -23.89 20.30 -2.66
CA VAL A 261 -24.01 20.73 -4.05
C VAL A 261 -22.65 21.25 -4.49
N VAL A 262 -22.05 20.59 -5.48
CA VAL A 262 -20.75 21.01 -6.03
C VAL A 262 -20.98 22.01 -7.17
N PRO A 263 -20.52 23.27 -7.05
CA PRO A 263 -20.68 24.26 -8.11
C PRO A 263 -19.87 23.89 -9.36
N ALA A 264 -20.33 24.32 -10.53
CA ALA A 264 -19.53 24.25 -11.76
C ALA A 264 -18.72 25.56 -11.95
N PRO A 265 -17.46 25.50 -12.45
CA PRO A 265 -16.61 26.69 -12.62
C PRO A 265 -17.19 27.83 -13.48
N GLY A 266 -18.14 27.54 -14.38
CA GLY A 266 -18.80 28.53 -15.27
C GLY A 266 -20.23 28.92 -14.86
N GLY A 267 -20.67 28.55 -13.65
CA GLY A 267 -22.07 28.65 -13.21
C GLY A 267 -22.87 27.37 -13.47
N GLY A 268 -23.73 27.01 -12.52
CA GLY A 268 -24.45 25.73 -12.50
C GLY A 268 -23.95 24.77 -11.41
N VAL A 269 -24.36 23.51 -11.47
CA VAL A 269 -24.02 22.46 -10.48
C VAL A 269 -23.56 21.20 -11.22
N THR A 270 -22.53 20.52 -10.71
CA THR A 270 -22.08 19.23 -11.26
C THR A 270 -22.91 18.05 -10.74
N GLY A 271 -23.60 18.25 -9.61
CA GLY A 271 -24.45 17.25 -8.96
C GLY A 271 -24.59 17.50 -7.46
N THR A 272 -25.16 16.52 -6.76
CA THR A 272 -25.15 16.43 -5.30
C THR A 272 -24.29 15.25 -4.86
N GLY A 273 -23.57 15.41 -3.76
CA GLY A 273 -22.68 14.39 -3.23
C GLY A 273 -21.21 14.67 -3.53
N ALA A 274 -20.40 14.75 -2.48
CA ALA A 274 -18.99 15.05 -2.60
C ALA A 274 -18.13 14.36 -1.54
N TRP A 275 -16.89 14.09 -1.91
CA TRP A 275 -15.80 13.71 -1.03
C TRP A 275 -15.18 14.94 -0.40
N LEU A 276 -14.91 14.88 0.92
CA LEU A 276 -13.96 15.78 1.57
C LEU A 276 -12.58 15.16 1.47
N VAL A 277 -11.65 15.92 0.91
CA VAL A 277 -10.32 15.43 0.54
C VAL A 277 -9.24 16.26 1.24
N GLN A 278 -8.32 15.58 1.90
CA GLN A 278 -7.12 16.14 2.51
C GLN A 278 -5.96 16.08 1.52
N ASN A 279 -5.28 17.20 1.32
CA ASN A 279 -4.09 17.29 0.47
C ASN A 279 -2.80 17.29 1.32
N SER A 280 -1.65 17.39 0.64
CA SER A 280 -0.32 17.44 1.24
C SER A 280 0.48 18.67 0.81
N TRP A 281 -0.19 19.81 0.63
CA TRP A 281 0.42 21.10 0.25
C TRP A 281 0.37 22.13 1.40
N GLY A 282 0.29 21.67 2.65
CA GLY A 282 0.11 22.54 3.82
C GLY A 282 -1.26 23.22 3.87
N THR A 283 -1.43 24.22 4.74
CA THR A 283 -2.66 25.02 4.85
C THR A 283 -2.51 26.41 4.20
N GLY A 284 -1.63 26.48 3.21
CA GLY A 284 -1.25 27.70 2.52
C GLY A 284 -2.16 28.02 1.32
N PHE A 285 -1.61 28.80 0.40
CA PHE A 285 -2.24 29.09 -0.89
C PHE A 285 -1.87 28.00 -1.89
N TRP A 286 -2.89 27.42 -2.54
CA TRP A 286 -2.72 26.21 -3.34
C TRP A 286 -2.98 26.39 -4.83
N CYS A 287 -3.59 27.50 -5.25
CA CYS A 287 -3.82 27.76 -6.66
C CYS A 287 -3.64 29.24 -6.99
N ASN A 288 -3.32 29.48 -8.26
CA ASN A 288 -3.26 30.78 -8.94
C ASN A 288 -4.61 31.54 -8.95
N THR A 289 -5.72 30.84 -8.73
CA THR A 289 -7.10 31.37 -8.75
C THR A 289 -7.69 31.61 -7.36
N ALA A 290 -7.06 31.12 -6.28
CA ALA A 290 -7.50 31.30 -4.90
C ALA A 290 -6.99 32.62 -4.32
N SER A 291 -7.87 33.36 -3.63
CA SER A 291 -7.54 34.64 -3.02
C SER A 291 -7.36 34.57 -1.49
N GLY A 292 -7.42 33.37 -0.89
CA GLY A 292 -7.24 33.20 0.55
C GLY A 292 -6.67 31.86 1.00
N THR A 293 -6.31 31.80 2.30
CA THR A 293 -5.80 30.62 3.00
C THR A 293 -6.78 29.46 2.92
N SER A 294 -6.29 28.26 2.60
CA SER A 294 -7.03 27.01 2.71
C SER A 294 -6.84 26.39 4.10
N ASP A 295 -7.78 25.57 4.55
CA ASP A 295 -7.59 24.72 5.72
C ASP A 295 -6.81 23.44 5.40
N GLY A 296 -6.29 23.34 4.18
CA GLY A 296 -5.61 22.18 3.64
C GLY A 296 -6.54 21.05 3.18
N THR A 297 -7.81 21.36 2.89
CA THR A 297 -8.79 20.42 2.33
C THR A 297 -9.55 21.01 1.14
N PHE A 298 -10.20 20.13 0.36
CA PHE A 298 -11.12 20.52 -0.72
C PHE A 298 -12.24 19.50 -0.89
N TRP A 299 -13.33 19.94 -1.52
CA TRP A 299 -14.44 19.08 -1.91
C TRP A 299 -14.34 18.67 -3.37
N ALA A 300 -14.52 17.38 -3.65
CA ALA A 300 -14.58 16.84 -5.01
C ALA A 300 -15.89 16.07 -5.21
N SER A 301 -16.52 16.24 -6.36
CA SER A 301 -17.77 15.53 -6.68
C SER A 301 -17.57 14.01 -6.67
N TYR A 302 -18.59 13.25 -6.25
CA TYR A 302 -18.61 11.80 -6.45
C TYR A 302 -18.49 11.37 -7.92
N ASN A 303 -18.79 12.28 -8.85
CA ASN A 303 -18.76 12.04 -10.28
C ASN A 303 -17.36 12.26 -10.90
N ASP A 304 -16.34 12.61 -10.11
CA ASP A 304 -14.97 12.83 -10.59
C ASP A 304 -14.35 11.56 -11.21
N ALA A 305 -13.83 11.62 -12.44
CA ALA A 305 -13.35 10.43 -13.12
C ALA A 305 -12.13 9.72 -12.49
N ALA A 306 -11.45 10.32 -11.50
CA ALA A 306 -10.31 9.72 -10.81
C ALA A 306 -10.57 9.54 -9.30
N ILE A 307 -11.07 10.57 -8.63
CA ILE A 307 -11.20 10.59 -7.16
C ILE A 307 -12.26 9.58 -6.70
N GLY A 308 -11.87 8.68 -5.80
CA GLY A 308 -12.67 7.57 -5.30
C GLY A 308 -12.73 6.37 -6.25
N ARG A 309 -11.97 6.38 -7.35
CA ARG A 309 -12.01 5.34 -8.39
C ARG A 309 -10.67 4.66 -8.64
N SER A 310 -9.57 5.40 -8.60
CA SER A 310 -8.22 4.88 -8.81
C SER A 310 -7.30 5.27 -7.67
N GLY A 311 -6.32 4.43 -7.34
CA GLY A 311 -5.42 4.62 -6.22
C GLY A 311 -6.13 4.61 -4.87
N VAL A 312 -7.22 3.85 -4.75
CA VAL A 312 -8.05 3.82 -3.56
C VAL A 312 -7.56 2.72 -2.62
N ALA A 313 -6.84 3.09 -1.57
CA ALA A 313 -6.39 2.14 -0.56
C ALA A 313 -6.89 2.46 0.84
N SER A 314 -7.29 1.42 1.56
CA SER A 314 -7.61 1.49 2.99
C SER A 314 -6.64 0.64 3.80
N PHE A 315 -6.29 1.12 4.99
CA PHE A 315 -5.31 0.50 5.87
C PHE A 315 -5.95 0.09 7.18
N THR A 316 -5.72 -1.14 7.61
CA THR A 316 -6.06 -1.61 8.97
C THR A 316 -4.77 -1.81 9.75
N MET A 317 -4.50 -0.90 10.67
CA MET A 317 -3.29 -0.83 11.48
C MET A 317 -3.48 -1.53 12.83
N ARG A 318 -2.38 -1.72 13.57
CA ARG A 318 -2.39 -2.12 14.98
C ARG A 318 -1.18 -1.54 15.70
N ALA A 319 -1.22 -1.52 17.03
CA ALA A 319 -0.01 -1.33 17.82
C ALA A 319 1.02 -2.43 17.48
N ALA A 320 2.32 -2.12 17.55
CA ALA A 320 3.35 -3.14 17.46
C ALA A 320 3.12 -4.20 18.55
N LEU A 321 3.32 -5.47 18.21
CA LEU A 321 3.36 -6.53 19.22
C LEU A 321 4.63 -6.32 20.08
N PRO A 322 4.59 -6.65 21.40
CA PRO A 322 5.80 -6.80 22.18
C PRO A 322 6.75 -7.72 21.41
N ASP A 323 8.04 -7.38 21.34
CA ASP A 323 9.07 -8.10 20.58
C ASP A 323 9.09 -7.89 19.05
N SER A 324 8.46 -6.82 18.57
CA SER A 324 8.91 -6.10 17.38
C SER A 324 8.97 -6.96 16.09
N LEU A 325 7.81 -7.39 15.58
CA LEU A 325 7.53 -8.15 14.34
C LEU A 325 8.72 -8.39 13.37
N PRO A 326 9.65 -9.33 13.63
CA PRO A 326 10.50 -9.84 12.58
C PRO A 326 9.60 -10.62 11.63
N VAL A 327 9.64 -10.25 10.35
CA VAL A 327 8.89 -10.94 9.31
C VAL A 327 9.78 -12.01 8.72
N LEU A 328 9.37 -13.28 8.80
CA LEU A 328 9.99 -14.33 7.99
C LEU A 328 9.55 -14.14 6.55
N GLN A 329 10.49 -13.83 5.67
CA GLN A 329 10.26 -13.70 4.25
C GLN A 329 11.42 -14.34 3.49
N ASN A 330 11.11 -15.02 2.40
CA ASN A 330 12.06 -15.72 1.56
C ASN A 330 12.60 -14.83 0.44
N GLU A 331 11.79 -13.92 -0.11
CA GLU A 331 12.20 -13.03 -1.21
C GLU A 331 11.92 -11.56 -0.87
N VAL A 332 12.92 -10.70 -1.13
CA VAL A 332 12.89 -9.26 -0.89
C VAL A 332 12.60 -8.58 -2.22
N GLY A 333 11.33 -8.27 -2.46
CA GLY A 333 10.92 -7.43 -3.58
C GLY A 333 10.38 -6.10 -3.08
N PRO A 334 10.84 -4.93 -3.57
CA PRO A 334 9.96 -3.78 -3.60
C PRO A 334 8.75 -4.14 -4.47
N LEU A 335 7.54 -3.72 -4.10
CA LEU A 335 6.44 -3.61 -5.07
C LEU A 335 6.67 -2.31 -5.85
N SER A 336 7.83 -2.16 -6.51
CA SER A 336 8.11 -1.00 -7.36
C SER A 336 8.06 -1.44 -8.83
N THR A 337 7.35 -0.65 -9.63
CA THR A 337 7.48 -0.59 -11.11
C THR A 337 7.65 -1.93 -11.83
N ALA A 338 6.90 -2.98 -11.50
CA ALA A 338 6.55 -3.99 -12.51
C ALA A 338 5.43 -3.41 -13.40
N TYR A 339 5.69 -2.20 -13.91
CA TYR A 339 4.76 -1.39 -14.69
C TYR A 339 4.74 -1.95 -16.10
N SER A 340 3.56 -2.13 -16.71
CA SER A 340 3.22 -2.07 -18.15
C SER A 340 4.16 -2.69 -19.21
N GLN A 341 5.18 -3.39 -18.79
CA GLN A 341 6.34 -3.75 -19.59
C GLN A 341 6.55 -5.26 -19.50
N TYR A 342 5.68 -6.05 -18.89
CA TYR A 342 5.77 -7.50 -18.94
C TYR A 342 4.39 -8.05 -19.24
N ALA A 343 4.24 -8.75 -20.36
CA ALA A 343 3.02 -9.48 -20.64
C ALA A 343 3.01 -10.69 -19.73
N ALA A 344 2.01 -10.75 -18.86
CA ALA A 344 1.36 -12.03 -18.67
C ALA A 344 0.76 -12.44 -20.04
N PRO A 345 0.92 -13.70 -20.50
CA PRO A 345 0.20 -14.16 -21.67
C PRO A 345 -1.30 -13.88 -21.45
N THR A 346 -1.86 -13.10 -22.38
CA THR A 346 -3.24 -12.62 -22.45
C THR A 346 -4.22 -13.40 -21.57
N LEU A 347 -4.78 -12.71 -20.57
CA LEU A 347 -5.93 -13.18 -19.81
C LEU A 347 -7.05 -13.67 -20.76
N PRO A 348 -7.74 -14.77 -20.44
CA PRO A 348 -8.90 -15.24 -21.22
C PRO A 348 -10.12 -14.30 -21.18
N THR A 349 -10.04 -13.17 -20.48
CA THR A 349 -11.14 -12.21 -20.30
C THR A 349 -10.63 -10.84 -20.67
N GLY A 350 -11.27 -10.14 -21.60
CA GLY A 350 -10.90 -8.80 -22.10
C GLY A 350 -10.95 -7.68 -21.06
N MET A 351 -10.18 -7.84 -19.98
CA MET A 351 -9.97 -6.88 -18.91
C MET A 351 -8.78 -6.01 -19.29
N ALA A 352 -8.94 -4.68 -19.22
CA ALA A 352 -7.82 -3.78 -19.29
C ALA A 352 -6.96 -3.94 -18.02
N PRO A 353 -5.61 -3.95 -18.11
CA PRO A 353 -4.77 -3.84 -16.93
C PRO A 353 -5.16 -2.57 -16.16
N LEU A 354 -5.16 -2.64 -14.82
CA LEU A 354 -5.35 -1.42 -14.03
C LEU A 354 -4.20 -0.48 -14.36
N ALA A 355 -4.53 0.77 -14.64
CA ALA A 355 -3.52 1.80 -14.96
C ALA A 355 -2.54 2.03 -13.78
N SER A 356 -2.92 1.62 -12.56
CA SER A 356 -2.10 1.62 -11.35
C SER A 356 -1.74 0.19 -10.90
N GLY A 357 -0.49 -0.22 -11.14
CA GLY A 357 0.22 -1.17 -10.27
C GLY A 357 -0.33 -2.60 -10.13
N THR A 358 -1.01 -3.19 -11.10
CA THR A 358 -1.41 -4.61 -11.02
C THR A 358 -0.21 -5.55 -10.84
N ILE A 359 -0.38 -6.53 -9.96
CA ILE A 359 0.44 -7.73 -9.91
C ILE A 359 -0.03 -8.59 -11.10
N ASP A 360 0.67 -8.56 -12.22
CA ASP A 360 0.26 -9.28 -13.43
C ASP A 360 0.94 -10.65 -13.49
N GLY A 361 0.18 -11.73 -13.35
CA GLY A 361 0.76 -13.05 -13.56
C GLY A 361 -0.12 -14.28 -13.31
N SER A 362 -1.43 -14.12 -13.37
CA SER A 362 -2.41 -15.22 -13.34
C SER A 362 -2.17 -16.32 -14.40
N GLY A 363 -1.41 -16.04 -15.47
CA GLY A 363 -1.05 -17.02 -16.51
C GLY A 363 0.01 -18.05 -16.12
N PHE A 364 0.71 -17.90 -14.98
CA PHE A 364 1.87 -18.74 -14.62
C PHE A 364 1.65 -19.72 -13.46
N VAL A 365 0.55 -19.57 -12.71
CA VAL A 365 0.18 -20.48 -11.62
C VAL A 365 -1.13 -21.18 -11.98
N PRO A 366 -1.13 -22.08 -12.96
CA PRO A 366 -2.36 -22.62 -13.53
C PRO A 366 -3.15 -23.53 -12.57
N SER A 367 -2.55 -23.92 -11.45
CA SER A 367 -3.23 -24.66 -10.37
C SER A 367 -3.81 -23.78 -9.26
N GLY A 368 -3.47 -22.48 -9.23
CA GLY A 368 -3.78 -21.60 -8.10
C GLY A 368 -3.01 -21.93 -6.82
N THR A 369 -2.04 -22.84 -6.86
CA THR A 369 -1.29 -23.31 -5.68
C THR A 369 0.18 -22.93 -5.76
N VAL A 370 0.69 -22.37 -4.67
CA VAL A 370 2.05 -21.80 -4.55
C VAL A 370 2.62 -22.13 -3.18
N ALA A 371 3.95 -22.11 -3.06
CA ALA A 371 4.62 -22.37 -1.79
C ALA A 371 5.86 -21.50 -1.61
N SER A 372 6.08 -21.09 -0.36
CA SER A 372 7.28 -20.37 0.08
C SER A 372 8.04 -21.20 1.11
N VAL A 373 9.35 -21.32 0.94
CA VAL A 373 10.25 -21.96 1.91
C VAL A 373 10.92 -20.87 2.75
N LEU A 374 10.63 -20.85 4.03
CA LEU A 374 11.15 -19.92 5.03
C LEU A 374 12.09 -20.66 5.99
N THR A 375 13.05 -19.94 6.55
CA THR A 375 13.94 -20.45 7.60
C THR A 375 13.89 -19.51 8.79
N ALA A 376 13.59 -20.03 9.97
CA ALA A 376 13.65 -19.24 11.20
C ALA A 376 15.12 -18.89 11.53
N PRO A 377 15.52 -17.61 11.60
CA PRO A 377 16.91 -17.24 11.87
C PRO A 377 17.30 -17.48 13.33
N GLN A 378 16.32 -17.56 14.22
CA GLN A 378 16.46 -17.77 15.66
C GLN A 378 15.18 -18.39 16.23
N ASP A 379 15.23 -18.79 17.50
CA ASP A 379 14.06 -19.29 18.22
C ASP A 379 12.99 -18.21 18.27
N CYS A 380 11.77 -18.57 17.84
CA CYS A 380 10.73 -17.58 17.65
C CYS A 380 9.33 -18.21 17.62
N THR A 381 8.29 -17.39 17.77
CA THR A 381 6.89 -17.82 17.75
C THR A 381 6.14 -17.18 16.60
N LEU A 382 5.71 -17.99 15.62
CA LEU A 382 4.87 -17.57 14.51
C LEU A 382 3.41 -17.45 14.97
N SER A 383 2.81 -16.27 14.79
CA SER A 383 1.45 -15.96 15.26
C SER A 383 0.43 -15.82 14.13
N ALA A 384 0.89 -15.44 12.94
CA ALA A 384 0.06 -15.21 11.77
C ALA A 384 0.88 -15.37 10.50
N ILE A 385 0.19 -15.53 9.37
CA ILE A 385 0.78 -15.42 8.04
C ILE A 385 0.20 -14.21 7.31
N GLY A 386 1.02 -13.51 6.54
CA GLY A 386 0.58 -12.54 5.56
C GLY A 386 0.24 -13.23 4.26
N VAL A 387 -0.94 -12.94 3.71
CA VAL A 387 -1.38 -13.35 2.37
C VAL A 387 -1.70 -12.11 1.56
N ALA A 388 -1.48 -12.17 0.26
CA ALA A 388 -1.84 -11.09 -0.66
C ALA A 388 -2.72 -11.64 -1.78
N SER A 389 -3.44 -10.75 -2.47
CA SER A 389 -4.18 -11.11 -3.66
C SER A 389 -4.31 -9.92 -4.61
N GLN A 390 -4.41 -10.21 -5.89
CA GLN A 390 -4.74 -9.23 -6.93
C GLN A 390 -6.23 -9.22 -7.30
N MET A 391 -7.04 -10.01 -6.58
CA MET A 391 -8.46 -10.19 -6.85
C MET A 391 -9.27 -10.19 -5.54
N ALA A 392 -10.46 -9.59 -5.57
CA ALA A 392 -11.45 -9.74 -4.52
C ALA A 392 -12.45 -10.88 -4.82
N GLY A 393 -13.05 -11.44 -3.77
CA GLY A 393 -14.11 -12.45 -3.89
C GLY A 393 -13.63 -13.89 -4.03
N ALA A 394 -12.32 -14.12 -4.18
CA ALA A 394 -11.69 -15.43 -4.03
C ALA A 394 -11.44 -15.77 -2.55
N THR A 395 -11.08 -17.02 -2.27
CA THR A 395 -10.55 -17.44 -0.97
C THR A 395 -9.14 -18.01 -1.10
N VAL A 396 -8.40 -18.03 0.01
CA VAL A 396 -7.12 -18.75 0.12
C VAL A 396 -7.14 -19.67 1.34
N SER A 397 -6.68 -20.90 1.15
CA SER A 397 -6.33 -21.82 2.23
C SER A 397 -4.80 -21.90 2.36
N ALA A 398 -4.31 -22.21 3.55
CA ALA A 398 -2.89 -22.33 3.81
C ALA A 398 -2.56 -23.61 4.59
N ASN A 399 -1.46 -24.27 4.24
CA ASN A 399 -0.88 -25.36 5.02
C ASN A 399 0.58 -25.03 5.34
N LEU A 400 0.97 -25.22 6.60
CA LEU A 400 2.31 -24.95 7.09
C LEU A 400 3.00 -26.27 7.38
N TYR A 401 4.09 -26.57 6.69
CA TYR A 401 4.84 -27.82 6.85
C TYR A 401 6.24 -27.57 7.39
N SER A 402 6.81 -28.56 8.07
CA SER A 402 8.15 -28.46 8.66
C SER A 402 9.30 -28.55 7.66
N GLN A 403 9.06 -29.04 6.44
CA GLN A 403 10.12 -29.32 5.47
C GLN A 403 9.65 -29.18 4.02
N TRP A 404 10.61 -28.95 3.13
CA TRP A 404 10.48 -29.26 1.71
C TRP A 404 11.04 -30.66 1.49
N LEU A 405 10.19 -31.64 1.18
CA LEU A 405 10.56 -33.05 1.14
C LEU A 405 10.13 -33.69 -0.18
N ASN A 406 11.04 -34.40 -0.85
CA ASN A 406 10.80 -35.09 -2.11
C ASN A 406 10.22 -34.17 -3.22
N GLY A 407 10.61 -32.90 -3.25
CA GLY A 407 10.20 -31.94 -4.27
C GLY A 407 8.82 -31.31 -4.05
N ALA A 408 8.28 -31.35 -2.82
CA ALA A 408 6.99 -30.74 -2.45
C ALA A 408 7.00 -30.28 -0.98
N PRO A 409 6.00 -29.48 -0.54
CA PRO A 409 5.72 -29.30 0.89
C PRO A 409 5.54 -30.66 1.59
N GLY A 410 6.20 -30.85 2.74
CA GLY A 410 6.19 -32.15 3.42
C GLY A 410 6.81 -32.15 4.82
N GLY A 411 7.01 -33.35 5.37
CA GLY A 411 7.35 -33.52 6.79
C GLY A 411 6.09 -33.47 7.67
N THR A 412 6.15 -32.76 8.80
CA THR A 412 5.00 -32.61 9.71
C THR A 412 4.14 -31.42 9.27
N LEU A 413 2.83 -31.61 9.19
CA LEU A 413 1.86 -30.51 9.07
C LEU A 413 1.76 -29.80 10.44
N LEU A 414 2.23 -28.56 10.50
CA LEU A 414 2.34 -27.74 11.70
C LEU A 414 1.07 -26.94 11.98
N ALA A 415 0.43 -26.42 10.92
CA ALA A 415 -0.83 -25.69 11.01
C ALA A 415 -1.56 -25.67 9.66
N SER A 416 -2.87 -25.43 9.70
CA SER A 416 -3.68 -25.18 8.51
C SER A 416 -4.66 -24.03 8.74
N ILE A 417 -4.98 -23.32 7.67
CA ILE A 417 -5.98 -22.27 7.61
C ILE A 417 -6.86 -22.55 6.40
N ALA A 418 -8.18 -22.44 6.56
CA ALA A 418 -9.13 -22.73 5.49
C ALA A 418 -9.92 -21.47 5.09
N ASP A 419 -10.11 -21.32 3.78
CA ASP A 419 -11.11 -20.45 3.15
C ASP A 419 -11.12 -18.99 3.63
N VAL A 420 -9.93 -18.39 3.71
CA VAL A 420 -9.79 -16.97 4.06
C VAL A 420 -10.29 -16.11 2.89
N PRO A 421 -11.32 -15.26 3.07
CA PRO A 421 -11.79 -14.37 2.02
C PRO A 421 -10.73 -13.35 1.64
N LEU A 422 -10.54 -13.16 0.33
CA LEU A 422 -9.57 -12.23 -0.22
C LEU A 422 -10.23 -10.94 -0.72
N ALA A 423 -9.48 -9.85 -0.55
CA ALA A 423 -9.64 -8.62 -1.31
C ALA A 423 -8.35 -8.36 -2.07
N VAL A 424 -8.39 -7.46 -3.05
CA VAL A 424 -7.17 -6.93 -3.67
C VAL A 424 -6.31 -6.26 -2.59
N GLY A 425 -5.03 -6.62 -2.51
CA GLY A 425 -4.07 -6.11 -1.54
C GLY A 425 -3.49 -7.18 -0.61
N TYR A 426 -3.40 -6.88 0.69
CA TYR A 426 -2.75 -7.69 1.71
C TYR A 426 -3.66 -7.93 2.91
N ALA A 427 -3.58 -9.12 3.51
CA ALA A 427 -4.20 -9.46 4.77
C ALA A 427 -3.27 -10.29 5.65
N GLU A 428 -3.22 -9.97 6.94
CA GLU A 428 -2.69 -10.83 7.98
C GLU A 428 -3.76 -11.82 8.43
N VAL A 429 -3.38 -13.08 8.48
CA VAL A 429 -4.23 -14.21 8.82
C VAL A 429 -3.68 -14.89 10.07
N PRO A 430 -4.34 -14.75 11.23
CA PRO A 430 -3.85 -15.33 12.47
C PRO A 430 -3.91 -16.86 12.41
N LEU A 431 -2.91 -17.51 13.02
CA LEU A 431 -2.96 -18.94 13.28
C LEU A 431 -3.93 -19.22 14.43
N SER A 432 -4.58 -20.39 14.40
CA SER A 432 -5.47 -20.84 15.49
C SER A 432 -4.72 -21.07 16.81
N ALA A 433 -3.43 -21.42 16.71
CA ALA A 433 -2.49 -21.48 17.82
C ALA A 433 -1.11 -20.98 17.36
N PRO A 434 -0.36 -20.24 18.20
CA PRO A 434 1.01 -19.85 17.87
C PRO A 434 1.92 -21.06 17.66
N LEU A 435 2.82 -20.99 16.69
CA LEU A 435 3.76 -22.05 16.34
C LEU A 435 5.17 -21.67 16.80
N VAL A 436 5.76 -22.46 17.70
CA VAL A 436 7.16 -22.28 18.11
C VAL A 436 8.08 -22.88 17.06
N LEU A 437 9.02 -22.07 16.58
CA LEU A 437 10.03 -22.43 15.61
C LEU A 437 11.40 -22.33 16.26
N SER A 438 12.22 -23.37 16.12
CA SER A 438 13.61 -23.35 16.55
C SER A 438 14.48 -22.64 15.52
N ALA A 439 15.61 -22.09 15.95
CA ALA A 439 16.63 -21.54 15.06
C ALA A 439 17.01 -22.55 13.97
N ASN A 440 17.07 -22.09 12.72
CA ASN A 440 17.32 -22.84 11.50
C ASN A 440 16.23 -23.87 11.13
N GLN A 441 15.09 -23.90 11.83
CA GLN A 441 13.96 -24.72 11.42
C GLN A 441 13.38 -24.19 10.10
N LEU A 442 13.17 -25.10 9.15
CA LEU A 442 12.43 -24.81 7.93
C LEU A 442 10.92 -24.72 8.21
N LEU A 443 10.28 -23.82 7.48
CA LEU A 443 8.84 -23.68 7.43
C LEU A 443 8.45 -23.52 5.96
N VAL A 444 7.61 -24.43 5.46
CA VAL A 444 7.03 -24.32 4.13
C VAL A 444 5.60 -23.85 4.27
N VAL A 445 5.29 -22.69 3.66
CA VAL A 445 3.93 -22.15 3.61
C VAL A 445 3.36 -22.44 2.23
N GLU A 446 2.45 -23.40 2.14
CA GLU A 446 1.65 -23.69 0.96
C GLU A 446 0.38 -22.83 0.99
N LEU A 447 0.11 -22.06 -0.06
CA LEU A 447 -1.14 -21.32 -0.25
C LEU A 447 -1.91 -21.88 -1.45
N ILE A 448 -3.20 -22.08 -1.26
CA ILE A 448 -4.13 -22.67 -2.23
C ILE A 448 -5.25 -21.67 -2.46
N TYR A 449 -5.24 -21.02 -3.62
CA TYR A 449 -6.25 -20.02 -3.99
C TYR A 449 -7.43 -20.70 -4.69
N SER A 450 -8.66 -20.28 -4.38
CA SER A 450 -9.87 -20.79 -5.02
C SER A 450 -9.99 -20.37 -6.49
N ASP A 451 -9.28 -19.32 -6.87
CA ASP A 451 -9.20 -18.81 -8.24
C ASP A 451 -7.73 -18.51 -8.57
N VAL A 452 -7.25 -19.03 -9.70
CA VAL A 452 -5.87 -18.84 -10.17
C VAL A 452 -5.56 -17.37 -10.46
N ALA A 453 -6.57 -16.57 -10.80
CA ALA A 453 -6.43 -15.15 -11.04
C ALA A 453 -6.23 -14.33 -9.75
N ALA A 454 -6.45 -14.94 -8.58
CA ALA A 454 -6.22 -14.30 -7.29
C ALA A 454 -4.77 -14.41 -6.81
N VAL A 455 -3.96 -15.29 -7.39
CA VAL A 455 -2.57 -15.52 -6.98
C VAL A 455 -1.73 -14.28 -7.32
N PRO A 456 -1.15 -13.58 -6.33
CA PRO A 456 -0.28 -12.45 -6.60
C PRO A 456 1.06 -12.97 -7.12
N VAL A 457 1.33 -12.75 -8.40
CA VAL A 457 2.55 -13.17 -9.10
C VAL A 457 3.51 -11.95 -9.26
N VAL A 458 4.43 -11.72 -8.30
CA VAL A 458 5.48 -10.66 -8.33
C VAL A 458 6.66 -10.99 -9.27
N VAL A 459 6.71 -10.40 -10.45
CA VAL A 459 7.89 -10.54 -11.29
C VAL A 459 9.03 -9.69 -10.71
N GLY A 460 10.22 -10.26 -10.52
CA GLY A 460 11.40 -9.46 -10.16
C GLY A 460 11.65 -8.40 -11.25
N PRO A 461 12.10 -7.18 -10.93
CA PRO A 461 12.41 -6.19 -11.95
C PRO A 461 13.45 -6.73 -12.95
N ASP A 462 13.28 -6.47 -14.26
CA ASP A 462 14.45 -6.40 -15.12
C ASP A 462 15.41 -5.39 -14.53
N VAL A 463 16.66 -5.63 -14.85
CA VAL A 463 17.66 -4.62 -15.16
C VAL A 463 17.02 -3.41 -15.85
N ILE A 464 16.49 -2.46 -15.08
CA ILE A 464 16.30 -1.09 -15.54
C ILE A 464 17.71 -0.63 -15.90
N ASN A 465 17.91 -0.32 -17.18
CA ASN A 465 19.17 -0.01 -17.86
C ASN A 465 20.08 0.98 -17.11
N PHE A 466 20.78 0.51 -16.08
CA PHE A 466 21.98 1.14 -15.56
C PHE A 466 22.99 0.04 -15.28
N THR A 467 24.14 0.17 -15.94
CA THR A 467 25.29 -0.70 -15.83
C THR A 467 25.89 -0.64 -14.41
N ASN A 468 25.27 -1.29 -13.43
CA ASN A 468 25.92 -1.89 -12.25
C ASN A 468 24.89 -2.46 -11.26
N THR A 469 24.76 -3.79 -11.27
CA THR A 469 24.58 -4.69 -10.11
C THR A 469 23.83 -4.14 -8.89
N GLY A 470 22.53 -4.44 -8.76
CA GLY A 470 21.81 -4.13 -7.52
C GLY A 470 20.35 -4.58 -7.35
N SER A 471 19.67 -5.17 -8.34
CA SER A 471 18.24 -5.50 -8.19
C SER A 471 18.01 -6.92 -7.64
N THR A 472 17.10 -7.00 -6.66
CA THR A 472 16.42 -8.19 -6.10
C THR A 472 16.78 -9.55 -6.69
N SER A 473 17.63 -10.33 -6.01
CA SER A 473 17.86 -11.72 -6.41
C SER A 473 16.64 -12.58 -6.06
N VAL A 474 15.86 -12.96 -7.06
CA VAL A 474 15.05 -14.18 -7.00
C VAL A 474 16.01 -15.35 -6.77
N ARG A 475 15.70 -16.23 -5.80
CA ARG A 475 16.63 -17.32 -5.43
C ARG A 475 15.97 -18.67 -5.64
N ALA A 476 16.70 -19.55 -6.31
CA ALA A 476 16.34 -20.96 -6.39
C ALA A 476 16.18 -21.55 -4.99
N GLY A 477 15.19 -22.41 -4.82
CA GLY A 477 14.90 -23.10 -3.57
C GLY A 477 13.90 -22.40 -2.65
N LEU A 478 13.42 -21.21 -3.00
CA LEU A 478 12.65 -20.38 -2.07
C LEU A 478 11.17 -20.26 -2.40
N SER A 479 10.82 -20.16 -3.67
CA SER A 479 9.45 -19.87 -4.12
C SER A 479 9.04 -20.83 -5.23
N TYR A 480 7.88 -21.45 -5.09
CA TYR A 480 7.43 -22.51 -5.98
C TYR A 480 5.98 -22.30 -6.42
N SER A 481 5.65 -22.73 -7.64
CA SER A 481 4.27 -22.87 -8.12
C SER A 481 3.98 -24.32 -8.49
N MET A 482 2.74 -24.76 -8.26
CA MET A 482 2.32 -26.09 -8.68
C MET A 482 1.82 -26.04 -10.13
N ALA A 483 2.39 -26.87 -11.01
CA ALA A 483 1.90 -27.03 -12.37
C ALA A 483 0.59 -27.86 -12.41
N THR A 484 -0.15 -27.80 -13.51
CA THR A 484 -1.37 -28.62 -13.71
C THR A 484 -1.10 -30.13 -13.74
N SER A 485 0.15 -30.53 -14.00
CA SER A 485 0.63 -31.91 -13.87
C SER A 485 0.77 -32.39 -12.42
N GLY A 486 0.65 -31.50 -11.43
CA GLY A 486 0.89 -31.79 -10.01
C GLY A 486 2.35 -31.70 -9.57
N THR A 487 3.26 -31.29 -10.48
CA THR A 487 4.69 -31.10 -10.16
C THR A 487 4.96 -29.68 -9.68
N TRP A 488 5.77 -29.52 -8.65
CA TRP A 488 6.24 -28.21 -8.19
C TRP A 488 7.36 -27.68 -9.08
N LEU A 489 7.21 -26.45 -9.53
CA LEU A 489 8.18 -25.71 -10.32
C LEU A 489 8.81 -24.63 -9.45
N ASP A 490 10.14 -24.61 -9.40
CA ASP A 490 10.88 -23.52 -8.76
C ASP A 490 10.76 -22.26 -9.62
N LEU A 491 10.20 -21.21 -9.06
CA LEU A 491 9.93 -19.98 -9.81
C LEU A 491 11.22 -19.34 -10.31
N ALA A 492 12.36 -19.51 -9.61
CA ALA A 492 13.66 -18.98 -10.05
C ALA A 492 14.14 -19.54 -11.39
N THR A 493 13.53 -20.62 -11.87
CA THR A 493 13.80 -21.20 -13.20
C THR A 493 12.99 -20.53 -14.32
N LEU A 494 11.99 -19.72 -13.98
CA LEU A 494 11.14 -19.00 -14.92
C LEU A 494 11.78 -17.68 -15.37
N LYS A 495 11.49 -17.30 -16.61
CA LYS A 495 11.91 -16.03 -17.22
C LYS A 495 10.68 -15.26 -17.68
N PHE A 496 10.64 -13.97 -17.37
CA PHE A 496 9.53 -13.07 -17.66
C PHE A 496 9.94 -12.06 -18.71
N LYS A 497 9.22 -12.00 -19.84
CA LYS A 497 9.59 -11.16 -20.98
C LYS A 497 9.21 -9.71 -20.74
N ASN A 498 10.16 -8.80 -20.97
CA ASN A 498 9.87 -7.37 -21.07
C ASN A 498 9.22 -7.04 -22.44
N GLU A 499 8.04 -6.44 -22.43
CA GLU A 499 7.31 -5.90 -23.58
C GLU A 499 7.80 -4.53 -24.03
N SER A 500 8.39 -3.73 -23.15
CA SER A 500 8.88 -2.40 -23.52
C SER A 500 10.33 -2.40 -24.01
N ILE A 501 11.10 -3.42 -23.61
CA ILE A 501 12.49 -3.61 -24.01
C ILE A 501 12.60 -4.96 -24.73
N ALA A 502 12.63 -4.91 -26.06
CA ALA A 502 12.71 -6.11 -26.88
C ALA A 502 13.94 -6.98 -26.50
N GLY A 503 13.67 -8.23 -26.11
CA GLY A 503 14.71 -9.22 -25.79
C GLY A 503 15.19 -9.20 -24.34
N ALA A 504 14.69 -8.29 -23.50
CA ALA A 504 14.96 -8.33 -22.06
C ALA A 504 14.03 -9.34 -21.35
N THR A 505 14.60 -10.02 -20.35
CA THR A 505 13.89 -11.00 -19.54
C THR A 505 14.32 -10.89 -18.08
N ALA A 506 13.37 -10.86 -17.17
CA ALA A 506 13.62 -10.90 -15.73
C ALA A 506 13.47 -12.31 -15.17
N ASP A 507 14.17 -12.60 -14.08
CA ASP A 507 13.98 -13.83 -13.31
C ASP A 507 12.63 -13.79 -12.59
N GLY A 508 11.92 -14.92 -12.62
CA GLY A 508 10.66 -15.09 -11.92
C GLY A 508 10.80 -15.45 -10.47
N GLY A 509 10.23 -14.72 -9.52
CA GLY A 509 10.28 -15.15 -8.12
C GLY A 509 9.10 -14.65 -7.35
N ILE A 510 8.29 -15.54 -6.80
CA ILE A 510 7.05 -15.13 -6.15
C ILE A 510 6.65 -16.04 -5.02
N LEU A 511 6.52 -15.48 -3.82
CA LEU A 511 5.21 -15.31 -3.17
C LEU A 511 5.43 -14.61 -1.84
N PHE A 512 4.61 -13.59 -1.62
CA PHE A 512 4.52 -12.76 -0.43
C PHE A 512 3.94 -13.55 0.76
N ALA A 513 4.53 -14.69 1.13
CA ALA A 513 4.19 -15.40 2.36
C ALA A 513 5.07 -14.85 3.48
N LYS A 514 4.47 -13.99 4.29
CA LYS A 514 5.15 -13.36 5.43
C LYS A 514 4.80 -14.11 6.69
N GLY A 515 5.77 -14.71 7.38
CA GLY A 515 5.55 -15.18 8.74
C GLY A 515 5.61 -14.01 9.71
N VAL A 516 4.53 -13.72 10.45
CA VAL A 516 4.51 -12.68 11.49
C VAL A 516 4.93 -13.31 12.81
N VAL A 517 6.12 -12.98 13.27
CA VAL A 517 6.77 -13.67 14.38
C VAL A 517 6.88 -12.76 15.62
N ALA A 518 6.93 -13.34 16.81
CA ALA A 518 7.43 -12.71 18.04
C ALA A 518 8.72 -13.45 18.47
N VAL A 519 9.77 -12.72 18.84
CA VAL A 519 11.05 -13.31 19.29
C VAL A 519 11.17 -13.10 20.80
N PRO A 520 11.33 -14.15 21.62
CA PRO A 520 11.56 -13.96 23.05
C PRO A 520 12.88 -13.21 23.32
N GLU A 521 12.88 -12.26 24.26
CA GLU A 521 14.07 -11.58 24.76
C GLU A 521 15.18 -12.59 25.22
N PRO A 522 16.48 -12.31 25.02
CA PRO A 522 17.60 -13.24 25.30
C PRO A 522 17.82 -13.65 26.77
N THR A 523 16.87 -13.45 27.69
CA THR A 523 17.03 -13.77 29.12
C THR A 523 15.97 -14.70 29.71
N THR A 524 15.02 -15.22 28.91
CA THR A 524 13.96 -16.12 29.43
C THR A 524 14.22 -17.62 29.27
N LEU A 525 15.38 -18.03 28.75
CA LEU A 525 15.83 -19.43 28.69
C LEU A 525 16.01 -20.11 30.08
N GLY A 526 15.76 -19.40 31.19
CA GLY A 526 15.76 -19.95 32.55
C GLY A 526 14.38 -20.36 33.11
N GLY A 527 13.29 -20.21 32.36
CA GLY A 527 11.92 -20.29 32.90
C GLY A 527 11.00 -21.31 32.24
N CYS A 528 11.51 -22.39 31.63
CA CYS A 528 10.65 -23.49 31.17
C CYS A 528 10.17 -24.34 32.35
N ALA A 529 9.20 -23.85 33.11
CA ALA A 529 8.19 -24.63 33.84
C ALA A 529 7.25 -23.68 34.59
N ILE A 530 5.95 -23.93 34.49
CA ILE A 530 4.83 -23.33 35.23
C ILE A 530 4.16 -22.14 34.52
N GLY A 531 2.95 -22.39 33.99
CA GLY A 531 1.91 -21.36 33.92
C GLY A 531 1.08 -21.25 32.64
N LEU A 532 0.35 -22.30 32.25
CA LEU A 532 -0.89 -22.13 31.50
C LEU A 532 -1.83 -21.21 32.29
N ALA A 533 -2.13 -20.00 31.80
CA ALA A 533 -3.43 -19.33 31.86
C ALA A 533 -3.28 -17.84 31.51
N THR A 534 -3.98 -17.41 30.46
CA THR A 534 -4.64 -16.09 30.23
C THR A 534 -4.41 -15.56 28.80
N LEU A 535 -5.24 -16.00 27.87
CA LEU A 535 -5.50 -15.31 26.61
C LEU A 535 -6.94 -15.63 26.16
N VAL A 536 -7.90 -15.13 26.93
CA VAL A 536 -9.34 -15.14 26.58
C VAL A 536 -9.94 -13.79 26.98
N TRP A 537 -9.94 -12.83 26.05
CA TRP A 537 -10.78 -11.61 26.00
C TRP A 537 -10.29 -10.82 24.77
N LEU A 538 -11.05 -10.49 23.71
CA LEU A 538 -12.43 -10.06 23.55
C LEU A 538 -12.88 -10.31 22.09
N PHE A 539 -14.03 -10.96 21.91
CA PHE A 539 -14.91 -10.73 20.77
C PHE A 539 -16.34 -10.59 21.31
N ARG A 540 -17.01 -9.46 21.01
CA ARG A 540 -18.46 -9.29 20.74
C ARG A 540 -18.97 -7.89 21.09
N ARG A 541 -19.37 -7.11 20.08
CA ARG A 541 -20.79 -6.86 19.72
C ARG A 541 -20.87 -5.78 18.63
N GLY A 542 -21.68 -6.02 17.61
CA GLY A 542 -22.14 -5.00 16.66
C GLY A 542 -23.58 -4.56 16.89
N ARG A 543 -23.99 -3.44 16.29
CA ARG A 543 -25.24 -3.21 15.52
C ARG A 543 -25.32 -1.77 14.96
N ARG A 544 -26.04 -1.67 13.83
CA ARG A 544 -26.47 -0.53 12.96
C ARG A 544 -27.13 0.62 13.78
N ALA A 545 -27.36 1.86 13.33
CA ALA A 545 -27.69 2.43 12.02
C ALA A 545 -27.53 3.98 12.04
N ASP A 546 -27.45 4.56 10.84
CA ASP A 546 -27.82 5.91 10.36
C ASP A 546 -27.31 7.22 11.03
N GLU A 547 -27.11 8.20 10.12
CA GLU A 547 -26.91 9.65 10.30
C GLU A 547 -25.48 10.20 10.22
N ARG A 548 -25.41 11.39 9.61
CA ARG A 548 -24.26 12.08 9.02
C ARG A 548 -23.03 12.13 9.93
N LEU A 549 -21.90 11.65 9.41
CA LEU A 549 -20.57 11.89 9.98
C LEU A 549 -19.98 13.13 9.30
N ILE A 550 -19.99 14.25 10.01
CA ILE A 550 -19.02 15.33 9.74
C ILE A 550 -17.85 15.01 10.66
N ILE A 551 -16.70 14.62 10.08
CA ILE A 551 -15.42 14.47 10.78
C ILE A 551 -14.84 15.86 11.04
#